data_AF-A0A561ENH7-F1
#
_entry.id   AF-A0A561ENH7-F1
#
_cell.length_a   1.000
_cell.length_b   1.000
_cell.length_c   1.000
_cell.angle_alpha   90.00
_cell.angle_beta   90.00
_cell.angle_gamma   90.00
#
_symmetry.space_group_name_H-M   'P 1'
#
loop_
_entity.id
_entity.type
_entity.pdbx_description
1 polymer ?
#
loop_
_entity_poly.entity_id
_entity_poly.type
_entity_poly.pdbx_seq_one_letter_code
_entity_poly.pdbx_strand_id
1 'polypeptide(L)'
;MASQQQPSATPTPLVGCLGLIAAVIIGGAGCSLLSDDQEPATPDPTPAQKLAALDGGNRPAADYQQLLNLWSPNCTQDQAELAGLTYAALEDLRKNGVTGETEYSVLAQLNGSTRAGTPTDCKVVAAAYLVLRERS
;
A
#
# COMPACT_ATOMS: atom_id res chain seq x y z
N MET A 1 49.35 -20.55 19.47
CA MET A 1 49.49 -21.19 18.14
C MET A 1 49.50 -20.06 17.13
N ALA A 2 50.59 -19.96 16.37
CA ALA A 2 50.90 -18.88 15.44
C ALA A 2 50.45 -19.21 14.01
N SER A 3 50.50 -18.18 13.14
CA SER A 3 50.52 -18.24 11.66
C SER A 3 49.14 -18.26 10.96
N GLN A 4 48.86 -17.53 9.87
CA GLN A 4 49.68 -16.69 8.97
C GLN A 4 48.83 -15.80 8.03
N GLN A 5 49.47 -14.76 7.48
CA GLN A 5 49.06 -13.79 6.45
C GLN A 5 48.78 -14.37 5.04
N GLN A 6 47.84 -13.74 4.29
CA GLN A 6 47.72 -13.30 2.85
C GLN A 6 48.55 -14.00 1.71
N PRO A 7 48.35 -13.78 0.37
CA PRO A 7 47.50 -12.83 -0.43
C PRO A 7 46.93 -13.36 -1.81
N SER A 8 46.46 -12.43 -2.68
CA SER A 8 46.47 -12.41 -4.18
C SER A 8 45.21 -12.93 -4.90
N ALA A 9 44.68 -12.37 -6.02
CA ALA A 9 45.06 -11.29 -6.94
C ALA A 9 43.84 -10.84 -7.81
N THR A 10 43.91 -9.63 -8.36
CA THR A 10 43.06 -9.01 -9.41
C THR A 10 43.18 -9.71 -10.77
N PRO A 11 42.24 -9.53 -11.75
CA PRO A 11 42.43 -8.45 -12.75
C PRO A 11 41.14 -7.82 -13.33
N THR A 12 41.23 -6.53 -13.69
CA THR A 12 40.36 -5.78 -14.63
C THR A 12 40.90 -5.94 -16.07
N PRO A 13 40.05 -5.92 -17.12
CA PRO A 13 40.05 -4.79 -18.07
C PRO A 13 38.62 -4.44 -18.61
N LEU A 14 38.20 -3.20 -18.94
CA LEU A 14 38.66 -2.11 -19.85
C LEU A 14 37.90 -2.13 -21.21
N VAL A 15 37.46 -0.94 -21.68
CA VAL A 15 37.04 -0.57 -23.06
C VAL A 15 35.66 -1.11 -23.48
N GLY A 16 34.68 -0.39 -24.05
CA GLY A 16 34.57 0.77 -24.95
C GLY A 16 33.26 0.51 -25.74
N CYS A 17 32.39 1.48 -26.03
CA CYS A 17 32.44 2.27 -27.25
C CYS A 17 31.44 3.43 -27.16
N LEU A 18 31.97 4.66 -27.22
CA LEU A 18 31.31 5.72 -27.96
C LEU A 18 31.26 5.29 -29.43
N GLY A 19 30.08 5.34 -30.05
CA GLY A 19 29.89 5.08 -31.47
C GLY A 19 28.89 6.09 -32.06
N LEU A 20 29.43 7.03 -32.82
CA LEU A 20 28.77 8.11 -33.54
C LEU A 20 28.42 7.64 -34.98
N ILE A 21 27.28 8.09 -35.53
CA ILE A 21 26.91 8.23 -36.97
C ILE A 21 26.66 6.95 -37.81
N ALA A 22 25.47 6.88 -38.44
CA ALA A 22 25.24 6.84 -39.91
C ALA A 22 24.04 6.00 -40.32
N ALA A 23 23.10 6.63 -41.03
CA ALA A 23 21.93 6.03 -41.65
C ALA A 23 22.32 5.07 -42.79
N VAL A 24 21.65 3.91 -42.89
CA VAL A 24 21.46 3.18 -44.14
C VAL A 24 20.04 2.60 -44.15
N ILE A 25 19.25 3.08 -45.11
CA ILE A 25 17.98 2.49 -45.53
C ILE A 25 18.32 1.18 -46.26
N ILE A 26 17.82 0.04 -45.77
CA ILE A 26 17.69 -1.18 -46.58
C ILE A 26 16.23 -1.58 -46.54
N GLY A 27 15.55 -1.39 -47.68
CA GLY A 27 14.26 -1.99 -47.92
C GLY A 27 14.37 -3.51 -47.93
N GLY A 28 13.51 -4.15 -47.16
CA GLY A 28 13.32 -5.59 -47.13
C GLY A 28 12.08 -5.89 -46.30
N ALA A 29 11.08 -6.49 -46.91
CA ALA A 29 9.87 -6.96 -46.26
C ALA A 29 10.23 -7.77 -45.00
N GLY A 30 9.88 -7.25 -43.83
CA GLY A 30 10.25 -7.84 -42.56
C GLY A 30 9.39 -7.25 -41.46
N CYS A 31 8.79 -8.15 -40.69
CA CYS A 31 7.78 -7.94 -39.66
C CYS A 31 7.91 -6.63 -38.88
N SER A 32 6.77 -5.96 -38.72
CA SER A 32 6.54 -4.90 -37.76
C SER A 32 7.12 -5.28 -36.40
N LEU A 33 8.28 -4.72 -36.07
CA LEU A 33 8.70 -4.59 -34.69
C LEU A 33 7.82 -3.47 -34.12
N LEU A 34 6.59 -3.83 -33.74
CA LEU A 34 5.89 -3.09 -32.70
C LEU A 34 6.79 -3.18 -31.48
N SER A 35 7.47 -2.08 -31.17
CA SER A 35 7.85 -1.80 -29.79
C SER A 35 6.54 -1.69 -29.03
N ASP A 36 6.07 -2.83 -28.54
CA ASP A 36 5.07 -2.91 -27.50
C ASP A 36 5.75 -2.34 -26.25
N ASP A 37 5.65 -1.02 -26.12
CA ASP A 37 6.01 -0.27 -24.92
C ASP A 37 4.94 -0.61 -23.88
N GLN A 38 4.95 -1.86 -23.40
CA GLN A 38 4.13 -2.27 -22.27
C GLN A 38 4.76 -1.68 -21.02
N GLU A 39 4.44 -0.40 -20.78
CA GLU A 39 4.66 0.26 -19.50
C GLU A 39 4.18 -0.71 -18.40
N PRO A 40 5.04 -1.13 -17.46
CA PRO A 40 4.66 -2.11 -16.47
C PRO A 40 3.51 -1.53 -15.65
N ALA A 41 2.32 -2.12 -15.79
CA ALA A 41 1.15 -1.72 -15.01
C ALA A 41 1.53 -1.80 -13.53
N THR A 42 1.63 -0.65 -12.87
CA THR A 42 1.83 -0.61 -11.43
C THR A 42 0.62 -1.27 -10.77
N PRO A 43 0.82 -2.29 -9.91
CA PRO A 43 -0.30 -2.95 -9.26
C PRO A 43 -1.12 -1.94 -8.47
N ASP A 44 -2.45 -2.10 -8.50
CA ASP A 44 -3.36 -1.23 -7.75
C ASP A 44 -3.00 -1.24 -6.26
N PRO A 45 -3.05 -0.08 -5.57
CA PRO A 45 -2.70 0.00 -4.17
C PRO A 45 -3.67 -0.83 -3.32
N THR A 46 -3.12 -1.57 -2.36
CA THR A 46 -3.91 -2.36 -1.40
C THR A 46 -4.76 -1.44 -0.51
N PRO A 47 -5.84 -1.96 0.13
CA PRO A 47 -6.64 -1.18 1.07
C PRO A 47 -5.79 -0.52 2.18
N ALA A 48 -4.80 -1.23 2.69
CA ALA A 48 -3.87 -0.70 3.70
C ALA A 48 -2.97 0.41 3.16
N GLN A 49 -2.48 0.29 1.91
CA GLN A 49 -1.71 1.35 1.26
C GLN A 49 -2.56 2.60 1.03
N LYS A 50 -3.84 2.45 0.67
CA LYS A 50 -4.77 3.57 0.53
C LYS A 50 -4.98 4.30 1.86
N LEU A 51 -5.20 3.58 2.97
CA LEU A 51 -5.35 4.20 4.29
C LEU A 51 -4.08 4.93 4.75
N ALA A 52 -2.91 4.33 4.55
CA ALA A 52 -1.63 4.97 4.89
C ALA A 52 -1.39 6.26 4.07
N ALA A 53 -1.78 6.26 2.79
CA ALA A 53 -1.69 7.44 1.95
C ALA A 53 -2.66 8.56 2.40
N LEU A 54 -3.87 8.20 2.83
CA LEU A 54 -4.87 9.13 3.36
C LEU A 54 -4.42 9.76 4.69
N ASP A 55 -3.76 8.99 5.55
CA ASP A 55 -3.12 9.48 6.78
C ASP A 55 -1.78 10.23 6.51
N GLY A 56 -1.57 10.71 5.28
CA GLY A 56 -0.39 11.50 4.91
C GLY A 56 0.95 10.77 5.04
N GLY A 57 0.96 9.43 5.09
CA GLY A 57 2.17 8.64 5.33
C GLY A 57 2.69 8.69 6.76
N ASN A 58 1.89 9.14 7.73
CA ASN A 58 2.26 9.21 9.15
C ASN A 58 2.58 7.83 9.75
N ARG A 59 2.05 6.77 9.16
CA ARG A 59 2.29 5.37 9.53
C ARG A 59 2.53 4.49 8.30
N PRO A 60 3.33 3.42 8.42
CA PRO A 60 3.55 2.48 7.34
C PRO A 60 2.26 1.68 7.05
N ALA A 61 2.04 1.35 5.77
CA ALA A 61 0.89 0.54 5.34
C ALA A 61 0.79 -0.82 6.06
N ALA A 62 1.90 -1.37 6.53
CA ALA A 62 1.94 -2.63 7.29
C ALA A 62 1.10 -2.56 8.58
N ASP A 63 1.06 -1.40 9.25
CA ASP A 63 0.31 -1.22 10.50
C ASP A 63 -1.21 -1.28 10.24
N TYR A 64 -1.68 -0.64 9.16
CA TYR A 64 -3.08 -0.72 8.73
C TYR A 64 -3.44 -2.13 8.26
N GLN A 65 -2.53 -2.79 7.54
CA GLN A 65 -2.74 -4.16 7.08
C GLN A 65 -2.91 -5.12 8.26
N GLN A 66 -2.12 -4.93 9.33
CA GLN A 66 -2.25 -5.72 10.55
C GLN A 66 -3.63 -5.54 11.18
N LEU A 67 -4.12 -4.30 11.33
CA LEU A 67 -5.44 -4.05 11.89
C LEU A 67 -6.56 -4.57 10.99
N LEU A 68 -6.46 -4.42 9.67
CA LEU A 68 -7.43 -4.98 8.72
C LEU A 68 -7.47 -6.51 8.78
N ASN A 69 -6.32 -7.17 8.94
CA ASN A 69 -6.24 -8.62 9.12
C ASN A 69 -6.88 -9.10 10.42
N LEU A 70 -6.80 -8.29 11.49
CA LEU A 70 -7.43 -8.59 12.79
C LEU A 70 -8.94 -8.32 12.77
N TRP A 71 -9.36 -7.27 12.08
CA TRP A 71 -10.76 -6.83 12.07
C TRP A 71 -11.60 -7.66 11.10
N SER A 72 -11.07 -7.95 9.90
CA SER A 72 -11.81 -8.60 8.81
C SER A 72 -12.47 -9.93 9.18
N PRO A 73 -11.85 -10.84 9.95
CA PRO A 73 -12.51 -12.09 10.35
C PRO A 73 -13.77 -11.90 11.21
N ASN A 74 -13.93 -10.73 11.84
CA ASN A 74 -15.08 -10.41 12.69
C ASN A 74 -16.18 -9.65 11.93
N CYS A 75 -15.98 -9.38 10.63
CA CYS A 75 -16.89 -8.61 9.81
C CYS A 75 -17.41 -9.44 8.64
N THR A 76 -18.63 -9.12 8.18
CA THR A 76 -19.15 -9.65 6.91
C THR A 76 -18.53 -8.97 5.69
N GLN A 77 -17.90 -7.81 5.87
CA GLN A 77 -17.23 -7.03 4.83
C GLN A 77 -15.80 -7.51 4.57
N ASP A 78 -15.35 -7.36 3.33
CA ASP A 78 -13.94 -7.56 2.98
C ASP A 78 -13.05 -6.38 3.40
N GLN A 79 -11.73 -6.55 3.28
CA GLN A 79 -10.78 -5.51 3.71
C GLN A 79 -10.90 -4.21 2.92
N ALA A 80 -11.34 -4.24 1.67
CA ALA A 80 -11.51 -3.03 0.87
C ALA A 80 -12.74 -2.23 1.36
N GLU A 81 -13.84 -2.92 1.63
CA GLU A 81 -15.02 -2.32 2.27
C GLU A 81 -14.70 -1.77 3.66
N LEU A 82 -13.93 -2.50 4.49
CA LEU A 82 -13.54 -2.05 5.84
C LEU A 82 -12.64 -0.82 5.81
N ALA A 83 -11.70 -0.74 4.86
CA ALA A 83 -10.92 0.48 4.63
C ALA A 83 -11.81 1.65 4.19
N GLY A 84 -12.78 1.38 3.31
CA GLY A 84 -13.79 2.38 2.91
C GLY A 84 -14.63 2.88 4.09
N LEU A 85 -15.05 1.99 4.99
CA LEU A 85 -15.79 2.35 6.20
C LEU A 85 -14.94 3.19 7.17
N THR A 86 -13.67 2.86 7.31
CA THR A 86 -12.72 3.63 8.13
C THR A 86 -12.61 5.07 7.62
N TYR A 87 -12.39 5.23 6.31
CA TYR A 87 -12.32 6.54 5.68
C TYR A 87 -13.64 7.32 5.82
N ALA A 88 -14.76 6.67 5.52
CA ALA A 88 -16.08 7.30 5.60
C ALA A 88 -16.41 7.76 7.03
N ALA A 89 -16.09 6.95 8.05
CA ALA A 89 -16.30 7.32 9.45
C ALA A 89 -15.45 8.53 9.84
N LEU A 90 -14.17 8.57 9.46
CA LEU A 90 -13.30 9.70 9.76
C LEU A 90 -13.79 11.00 9.09
N GLU A 91 -14.23 10.93 7.84
CA GLU A 91 -14.79 12.08 7.13
C GLU A 91 -16.09 12.58 7.79
N ASP A 92 -16.91 11.68 8.30
CA ASP A 92 -18.14 12.04 9.03
C ASP A 92 -17.81 12.76 10.34
N LEU A 93 -16.88 12.21 11.14
CA LEU A 93 -16.38 12.85 12.36
C LEU A 93 -15.83 14.25 12.10
N ARG A 94 -15.02 14.42 11.05
CA ARG A 94 -14.46 15.72 10.65
C ARG A 94 -15.56 16.72 10.30
N LYS A 95 -16.59 16.28 9.54
CA LYS A 95 -17.75 17.13 9.21
C LYS A 95 -18.53 17.57 10.45
N ASN A 96 -18.59 16.73 11.46
CA ASN A 96 -19.25 17.01 12.74
C ASN A 96 -18.35 17.71 13.77
N GLY A 97 -17.17 18.18 13.37
CA GLY A 97 -16.29 18.99 14.22
C GLY A 97 -15.41 18.20 15.19
N VAL A 98 -15.46 16.86 15.13
CA VAL A 98 -14.54 16.00 15.88
C VAL A 98 -13.19 16.00 15.16
N THR A 99 -12.20 16.61 15.80
CA THR A 99 -10.83 16.74 15.27
C THR A 99 -9.85 15.92 16.11
N GLY A 100 -8.70 15.56 15.52
CA GLY A 100 -7.65 14.80 16.22
C GLY A 100 -7.68 13.28 15.98
N GLU A 101 -8.68 12.78 15.27
CA GLU A 101 -8.69 11.40 14.77
C GLU A 101 -7.90 11.27 13.46
N THR A 102 -7.32 10.09 13.26
CA THR A 102 -6.57 9.66 12.06
C THR A 102 -7.21 8.39 11.50
N GLU A 103 -6.88 8.04 10.27
CA GLU A 103 -7.33 6.80 9.64
C GLU A 103 -6.94 5.60 10.51
N TYR A 104 -5.74 5.64 11.11
CA TYR A 104 -5.28 4.60 12.01
C TYR A 104 -6.07 4.54 13.32
N SER A 105 -6.34 5.68 13.98
CA SER A 105 -7.07 5.69 15.25
C SER A 105 -8.53 5.25 15.06
N VAL A 106 -9.18 5.68 13.97
CA VAL A 106 -10.54 5.22 13.63
C VAL A 106 -10.53 3.72 13.34
N LEU A 107 -9.61 3.21 12.52
CA LEU A 107 -9.49 1.78 12.24
C LEU A 107 -9.30 0.95 13.53
N ALA A 108 -8.43 1.43 14.43
CA ALA A 108 -8.18 0.77 15.70
C ALA A 108 -9.43 0.75 16.61
N GLN A 109 -10.19 1.85 16.66
CA GLN A 109 -11.43 1.94 17.45
C GLN A 109 -12.54 1.06 16.89
N LEU A 110 -12.71 1.02 15.57
CA LEU A 110 -13.69 0.16 14.91
C LEU A 110 -13.38 -1.32 15.14
N ASN A 111 -12.11 -1.70 15.01
CA ASN A 111 -11.64 -3.04 15.35
C ASN A 111 -11.92 -3.37 16.84
N GLY A 112 -11.53 -2.48 17.75
CA GLY A 112 -11.74 -2.68 19.20
C GLY A 112 -13.21 -2.70 19.64
N SER A 113 -14.10 -2.05 18.87
CA SER A 113 -15.54 -2.02 19.13
C SER A 113 -16.28 -3.23 18.54
N THR A 114 -15.64 -3.99 17.67
CA THR A 114 -16.25 -5.16 17.02
C THR A 114 -16.12 -6.37 17.92
N ARG A 115 -17.26 -7.02 18.22
CA ARG A 115 -17.26 -8.25 19.02
C ARG A 115 -16.57 -9.38 18.25
N ALA A 116 -15.63 -10.06 18.91
CA ALA A 116 -15.00 -11.25 18.37
C ALA A 116 -15.95 -12.46 18.30
N GLY A 117 -15.73 -13.34 17.34
CA GLY A 117 -16.46 -14.61 17.20
C GLY A 117 -17.28 -14.67 15.92
N THR A 118 -18.59 -14.51 16.02
CA THR A 118 -19.47 -14.55 14.84
C THR A 118 -19.31 -13.27 14.02
N PRO A 119 -19.01 -13.37 12.70
CA PRO A 119 -18.94 -12.19 11.84
C PRO A 119 -20.21 -11.36 11.92
N THR A 120 -20.07 -10.06 12.12
CA THR A 120 -21.18 -9.09 12.19
C THR A 120 -21.12 -8.12 11.02
N ASP A 121 -22.21 -7.40 10.77
CA ASP A 121 -22.18 -6.26 9.88
C ASP A 121 -21.42 -5.09 10.54
N CYS A 122 -20.17 -4.89 10.12
CA CYS A 122 -19.30 -3.84 10.66
C CYS A 122 -19.70 -2.44 10.20
N LYS A 123 -20.65 -2.30 9.25
CA LYS A 123 -21.31 -1.03 8.94
C LYS A 123 -22.11 -0.52 10.14
N VAL A 124 -22.78 -1.43 10.87
CA VAL A 124 -23.54 -1.09 12.08
C VAL A 124 -22.60 -0.69 13.22
N VAL A 125 -21.45 -1.36 13.35
CA VAL A 125 -20.42 -0.98 14.34
C VAL A 125 -19.88 0.41 14.06
N ALA A 126 -19.58 0.72 12.79
CA ALA A 126 -19.13 2.06 12.40
C ALA A 126 -20.17 3.15 12.69
N ALA A 127 -21.44 2.90 12.37
CA ALA A 127 -22.52 3.83 12.69
C ALA A 127 -22.66 4.06 14.22
N ALA A 128 -22.55 2.99 15.02
CA ALA A 128 -22.61 3.10 16.48
C ALA A 128 -21.41 3.89 17.05
N TYR A 129 -20.21 3.67 16.51
CA TYR A 129 -19.01 4.42 16.87
C TYR A 129 -19.19 5.93 16.61
N LEU A 130 -19.69 6.30 15.43
CA LEU A 130 -19.95 7.71 15.08
C LEU A 130 -20.90 8.38 16.08
N VAL A 131 -22.05 7.76 16.36
CA VAL A 131 -23.04 8.28 17.32
C VAL A 131 -22.43 8.51 18.71
N LEU A 132 -21.55 7.62 19.17
CA LEU A 132 -20.91 7.77 20.47
C LEU A 132 -19.84 8.86 20.46
N ARG A 133 -19.03 8.93 19.39
CA ARG A 133 -17.88 9.83 19.31
C ARG A 133 -18.28 11.28 19.04
N GLU A 134 -19.38 11.52 18.34
CA GLU A 134 -19.91 12.87 18.10
C GLU A 134 -20.55 13.51 19.33
N ARG A 135 -20.86 12.70 20.35
CA ARG A 135 -21.48 13.16 21.61
C ARG A 135 -20.47 13.33 22.76
N SER A 136 -19.22 12.90 22.56
CA SER A 136 -18.14 12.98 23.56
C SER A 136 -17.36 14.27 23.43
#